data_AF-A0AB39I6U6-F1
#
_entry.id   AF-A0AB39I6U6-F1
#
_cell.length_a   1.000
_cell.length_b   1.000
_cell.length_c   1.000
_cell.angle_alpha   90.00
_cell.angle_beta   90.00
_cell.angle_gamma   90.00
#
_symmetry.space_group_name_H-M   'P 1'
#
loop_
_entity.id
_entity.type
_entity.pdbx_description
1 polymer ?
#
loop_
_entity_poly.entity_id
_entity_poly.type
_entity_poly.pdbx_seq_one_letter_code
_entity_poly.pdbx_strand_id
1 'polypeptide(L)'
;MAAQTVASLWPHMQGVGPLGTPARNSPFEVGEVTADRVVVRTGKSAKTKVVLPRMAFEAALGYLLTHGHHAGNPCEIAAADAPEKAGPLCLASRLLPSGKYGVRNITYVLPILQQLGVVEINADKPSRVWLVNQTAVPVAGPGLEEAVKVDTGASLLTSIQQAFADHLAVLWAGGVDSFVHRYAITDHRAWNTWKKRGHRGEWWCNTLPQAAAHYSWYEKPAPDDFASIAARLRVALAANDCRAAQQACEALFAWGNVALGKDGGARDWINAQVASATLCESILLAVELLQPGCSKSLEAFDDERLLMNSTMTKVYAAADPLNIIIYDGRVGAALGLLARRWLLAEGKQSVPDDLAFCWGGKRDDPADTRNPSLGSLRFSKLGYTPKQVLDWANLVRISNRILRQVASTLRAQGQSVRLLDLERALFMVGYNVVGGDTL
;
A
#
# COMPACT_ATOMS: atom_id res chain seq x y z
N MET A 1 -16.30 1.05 8.99
CA MET A 1 -14.89 1.47 9.18
C MET A 1 -14.74 2.49 10.31
N ALA A 2 -15.14 3.76 10.19
CA ALA A 2 -14.93 4.77 11.25
C ALA A 2 -15.42 4.34 12.66
N ALA A 3 -16.67 3.90 12.79
CA ALA A 3 -17.23 3.43 14.06
C ALA A 3 -16.49 2.21 14.65
N GLN A 4 -16.04 1.29 13.79
CA GLN A 4 -15.26 0.11 14.20
C GLN A 4 -13.86 0.50 14.66
N THR A 5 -13.20 1.43 13.95
CA THR A 5 -11.90 1.98 14.37
C THR A 5 -12.04 2.70 15.72
N VAL A 6 -13.06 3.53 15.91
CA VAL A 6 -13.27 4.18 17.22
C VAL A 6 -13.55 3.16 18.30
N ALA A 7 -14.36 2.13 18.02
CA ALA A 7 -14.65 1.06 18.96
C ALA A 7 -13.40 0.34 19.46
N SER A 8 -12.47 0.00 18.55
CA SER A 8 -11.25 -0.73 18.90
C SER A 8 -10.24 0.12 19.68
N LEU A 9 -10.25 1.44 19.46
CA LEU A 9 -9.38 2.38 20.16
C LEU A 9 -9.92 2.80 21.52
N TRP A 10 -11.23 2.67 21.73
CA TRP A 10 -11.92 3.17 22.91
C TRP A 10 -11.31 2.69 24.24
N PRO A 11 -10.91 1.41 24.40
CA PRO A 11 -10.25 0.92 25.62
C PRO A 11 -8.92 1.60 25.93
N HIS A 12 -8.25 2.18 24.92
CA HIS A 12 -6.93 2.79 25.07
C HIS A 12 -6.98 4.30 25.41
N MET A 13 -8.17 4.90 25.45
CA MET A 13 -8.34 6.35 25.67
C MET A 13 -7.87 6.80 27.07
N GLN A 14 -8.03 5.97 28.10
CA GLN A 14 -7.74 6.31 29.50
C GLN A 14 -6.24 6.48 29.80
N GLY A 15 -5.36 6.03 28.91
CA GLY A 15 -3.89 6.09 29.04
C GLY A 15 -3.20 7.08 28.11
N VAL A 16 -3.96 7.91 27.39
CA VAL A 16 -3.41 8.92 26.49
C VAL A 16 -2.86 10.08 27.33
N GLY A 17 -1.53 10.25 27.30
CA GLY A 17 -0.77 11.21 28.13
C GLY A 17 -1.13 12.69 27.89
N PRO A 18 -0.39 13.65 28.49
CA PRO A 18 -0.67 15.07 28.26
C PRO A 18 -0.48 15.39 26.77
N LEU A 19 -1.48 16.02 26.16
CA LEU A 19 -1.53 16.34 24.74
C LEU A 19 -1.53 17.84 24.51
N GLY A 20 -1.06 18.24 23.32
CA GLY A 20 -1.24 19.61 22.81
C GLY A 20 -2.37 19.66 21.78
N THR A 21 -3.06 20.79 21.69
CA THR A 21 -3.92 21.10 20.53
C THR A 21 -3.13 21.04 19.21
N PRO A 22 -3.76 20.95 18.02
CA PRO A 22 -3.05 20.80 16.74
C PRO A 22 -1.95 21.85 16.47
N ALA A 23 -2.15 23.10 16.91
CA ALA A 23 -1.16 24.17 16.81
C ALA A 23 -0.10 24.16 17.94
N ARG A 24 -0.12 23.15 18.82
CA ARG A 24 0.75 22.90 19.97
C ARG A 24 0.88 24.07 20.96
N ASN A 25 -0.06 24.99 20.96
CA ASN A 25 -0.02 26.21 21.78
C ASN A 25 -0.75 26.07 23.13
N SER A 26 -1.54 25.01 23.31
CA SER A 26 -2.38 24.81 24.49
C SER A 26 -2.40 23.33 24.89
N PRO A 27 -1.98 22.97 26.11
CA PRO A 27 -2.02 21.59 26.60
C PRO A 27 -3.39 21.20 27.15
N PHE A 28 -3.68 19.90 27.15
CA PHE A 28 -4.85 19.28 27.76
C PHE A 28 -4.56 17.84 28.18
N GLU A 29 -5.39 17.30 29.07
CA GLU A 29 -5.27 15.93 29.56
C GLU A 29 -6.58 15.16 29.38
N VAL A 30 -6.47 13.87 29.07
CA VAL A 30 -7.61 12.96 29.09
C VAL A 30 -7.94 12.63 30.55
N GLY A 31 -9.19 12.89 30.94
CA GLY A 31 -9.71 12.64 32.28
C GLY A 31 -10.52 11.35 32.34
N GLU A 32 -11.83 11.48 32.48
CA GLU A 32 -12.76 10.36 32.58
C GLU A 32 -13.11 9.83 31.19
N VAL A 33 -13.02 8.51 31.00
CA VAL A 33 -13.50 7.81 29.81
C VAL A 33 -14.65 6.87 30.21
N THR A 34 -15.80 7.04 29.58
CA THR A 34 -16.95 6.11 29.67
C THR A 34 -17.20 5.48 28.31
N ALA A 35 -18.15 4.55 28.18
CA ALA A 35 -18.46 3.88 26.91
C ALA A 35 -18.87 4.81 25.76
N ASP A 36 -19.40 5.99 26.09
CA ASP A 36 -20.04 6.95 25.18
C ASP A 36 -19.33 8.31 25.07
N ARG A 37 -18.38 8.61 25.97
CA ARG A 37 -17.67 9.91 25.97
C ARG A 37 -16.27 9.86 26.58
N VAL A 38 -15.47 10.84 26.19
CA VAL A 38 -14.19 11.20 26.81
C VAL A 38 -14.29 12.60 27.38
N VAL A 39 -13.88 12.81 28.63
CA VAL A 39 -13.79 14.13 29.24
C VAL A 39 -12.35 14.59 29.23
N VAL A 40 -12.07 15.72 28.58
CA VAL A 40 -10.73 16.34 28.61
C VAL A 40 -10.70 17.53 29.56
N ARG A 41 -9.57 17.70 30.26
CA ARG A 41 -9.31 18.84 31.15
C ARG A 41 -8.37 19.81 30.45
N THR A 42 -8.73 21.08 30.42
CA THR A 42 -8.05 22.13 29.64
C THR A 42 -7.71 23.35 30.50
N GLY A 43 -6.76 24.17 30.03
CA GLY A 43 -6.31 25.40 30.68
C GLY A 43 -5.18 25.20 31.69
N LYS A 44 -4.54 26.29 32.12
CA LYS A 44 -3.34 26.29 32.99
C LYS A 44 -3.50 25.57 34.34
N SER A 45 -4.74 25.33 34.77
CA SER A 45 -5.06 24.65 36.02
C SER A 45 -5.94 23.40 35.83
N ALA A 46 -6.11 22.91 34.59
CA ALA A 46 -6.96 21.74 34.26
C ALA A 46 -8.41 21.80 34.79
N LYS A 47 -8.95 23.02 35.04
CA LYS A 47 -10.27 23.22 35.66
C LYS A 47 -11.43 23.16 34.65
N THR A 48 -11.18 23.47 33.39
CA THR A 48 -12.22 23.49 32.35
C THR A 48 -12.37 22.10 31.75
N LYS A 49 -13.57 21.52 31.90
CA LYS A 49 -13.91 20.20 31.34
C LYS A 49 -14.60 20.37 29.98
N VAL A 50 -14.12 19.66 28.97
CA VAL A 50 -14.78 19.52 27.67
C VAL A 50 -15.19 18.07 27.49
N VAL A 51 -16.46 17.83 27.16
CA VAL A 51 -17.00 16.50 26.92
C VAL A 51 -16.95 16.21 25.42
N LEU A 52 -16.27 15.13 25.04
CA LEU A 52 -16.12 14.65 23.68
C LEU A 52 -16.97 13.39 23.51
N PRO A 53 -18.16 13.46 22.88
CA PRO A 53 -18.96 12.27 22.65
C PRO A 53 -18.24 11.34 21.67
N ARG A 54 -18.46 10.04 21.80
CA ARG A 54 -17.91 9.01 20.89
C ARG A 54 -18.20 9.31 19.42
N MET A 55 -19.42 9.76 19.12
CA MET A 55 -19.83 10.16 17.77
C MET A 55 -18.94 11.26 17.16
N ALA A 56 -18.30 12.12 17.98
CA ALA A 56 -17.39 13.13 17.46
C ALA A 56 -16.11 12.53 16.84
N PHE A 57 -15.58 11.47 17.45
CA PHE A 57 -14.44 10.72 16.91
C PHE A 57 -14.84 9.97 15.65
N GLU A 58 -16.01 9.34 15.66
CA GLU A 58 -16.55 8.58 14.53
C GLU A 58 -16.82 9.48 13.33
N ALA A 59 -17.41 10.66 13.57
CA ALA A 59 -17.68 11.65 12.53
C ALA A 59 -16.41 12.28 11.97
N ALA A 60 -15.41 12.57 12.82
CA ALA A 60 -14.11 13.09 12.35
C ALA A 60 -13.39 12.07 11.46
N LEU A 61 -13.29 10.81 11.91
CA LEU A 61 -12.68 9.74 11.10
C LEU A 61 -13.50 9.44 9.85
N GLY A 62 -14.83 9.41 9.96
CA GLY A 62 -15.74 9.22 8.84
C GLY A 62 -15.51 10.29 7.78
N TYR A 63 -15.41 11.56 8.18
CA TYR A 63 -15.10 12.65 7.26
C TYR A 63 -13.75 12.43 6.55
N LEU A 64 -12.69 12.13 7.29
CA LEU A 64 -11.36 11.91 6.71
C LEU A 64 -11.33 10.72 5.73
N LEU A 65 -12.03 9.64 6.06
CA LEU A 65 -12.14 8.45 5.21
C LEU A 65 -12.94 8.73 3.94
N THR A 66 -14.15 9.29 4.07
CA THR A 66 -15.04 9.57 2.95
C THR A 66 -14.44 10.56 1.95
N HIS A 67 -13.63 11.50 2.42
CA HIS A 67 -12.99 12.51 1.57
C HIS A 67 -11.55 12.14 1.17
N GLY A 68 -11.10 10.93 1.50
CA GLY A 68 -9.80 10.41 1.07
C GLY A 68 -8.63 11.25 1.58
N HIS A 69 -8.65 11.67 2.84
CA HIS A 69 -7.58 12.48 3.42
C HIS A 69 -6.41 11.61 3.90
N HIS A 70 -5.35 11.55 3.09
CA HIS A 70 -4.08 10.87 3.35
C HIS A 70 -2.90 11.85 3.26
N ALA A 71 -1.66 11.40 3.48
CA ALA A 71 -0.49 12.29 3.50
C ALA A 71 -0.30 13.14 2.22
N GLY A 72 -0.81 12.64 1.08
CA GLY A 72 -0.80 13.36 -0.21
C GLY A 72 -2.03 14.26 -0.44
N ASN A 73 -3.07 14.14 0.38
CA ASN A 73 -4.29 14.94 0.36
C ASN A 73 -4.68 15.37 1.79
N PRO A 74 -3.86 16.20 2.46
CA PRO A 74 -4.08 16.55 3.85
C PRO A 74 -5.31 17.46 4.01
N CYS A 75 -6.15 17.17 5.00
CA CYS A 75 -7.31 17.96 5.35
C CYS A 75 -6.90 19.20 6.14
N GLU A 76 -7.36 20.38 5.77
CA GLU A 76 -7.23 21.56 6.63
C GLU A 76 -8.16 21.45 7.84
N ILE A 77 -7.62 21.63 9.05
CA ILE A 77 -8.38 21.46 10.29
C ILE A 77 -9.39 22.62 10.49
N ALA A 78 -8.98 23.86 10.17
CA ALA A 78 -9.79 25.08 10.22
C ALA A 78 -10.77 25.15 11.42
N ALA A 79 -10.24 25.01 12.63
CA ALA A 79 -11.04 24.89 13.85
C ALA A 79 -11.45 26.24 14.44
N ALA A 80 -12.71 26.65 14.25
CA ALA A 80 -13.28 27.88 14.80
C ALA A 80 -14.39 27.61 15.83
N ASP A 81 -14.57 28.49 16.82
CA ASP A 81 -15.66 28.36 17.78
C ASP A 81 -17.02 28.61 17.11
N ALA A 82 -17.09 29.64 16.27
CA ALA A 82 -18.27 29.96 15.48
C ALA A 82 -18.40 29.02 14.25
N PRO A 83 -19.52 28.27 14.08
CA PRO A 83 -19.67 27.30 13.01
C PRO A 83 -19.49 27.88 11.59
N GLU A 84 -19.95 29.10 11.34
CA GLU A 84 -19.83 29.77 10.04
C GLU A 84 -18.39 30.10 9.63
N LYS A 85 -17.44 30.02 10.59
CA LYS A 85 -16.01 30.22 10.37
C LYS A 85 -15.21 28.92 10.40
N ALA A 86 -15.88 27.78 10.62
CA ALA A 86 -15.25 26.49 10.81
C ALA A 86 -15.15 25.70 9.50
N GLY A 87 -14.05 24.98 9.34
CA GLY A 87 -13.87 24.07 8.21
C GLY A 87 -14.78 22.83 8.30
N PRO A 88 -14.99 22.14 7.16
CA PRO A 88 -15.88 20.99 7.07
C PRO A 88 -15.61 19.87 8.08
N LEU A 89 -14.33 19.52 8.32
CA LEU A 89 -13.95 18.52 9.31
C LEU A 89 -14.40 18.92 10.73
N CYS A 90 -14.24 20.19 11.06
CA CYS A 90 -14.61 20.72 12.37
C CYS A 90 -16.13 20.81 12.54
N LEU A 91 -16.89 20.98 11.46
CA LEU A 91 -18.35 20.91 11.45
C LEU A 91 -18.84 19.47 11.62
N ALA A 92 -18.24 18.54 10.87
CA ALA A 92 -18.57 17.13 10.91
C ALA A 92 -18.44 16.55 12.32
N SER A 93 -17.34 16.84 13.02
CA SER A 93 -17.09 16.29 14.36
C SER A 93 -18.03 16.83 15.45
N ARG A 94 -18.72 17.95 15.22
CA ARG A 94 -19.59 18.60 16.24
C ARG A 94 -21.07 18.64 15.87
N LEU A 95 -21.46 18.06 14.73
CA LEU A 95 -22.86 17.97 14.34
C LEU A 95 -23.61 17.03 15.31
N LEU A 96 -24.65 17.55 15.94
CA LEU A 96 -25.50 16.79 16.86
C LEU A 96 -26.67 16.15 16.11
N PRO A 97 -27.29 15.07 16.65
CA PRO A 97 -28.48 14.45 16.05
C PRO A 97 -29.66 15.42 15.85
N SER A 98 -29.69 16.52 16.62
CA SER A 98 -30.68 17.60 16.47
C SER A 98 -30.47 18.48 15.23
N GLY A 99 -29.42 18.24 14.44
CA GLY A 99 -29.01 19.08 13.31
C GLY A 99 -28.28 20.37 13.69
N LYS A 100 -28.09 20.63 14.99
CA LYS A 100 -27.33 21.79 15.49
C LYS A 100 -25.85 21.44 15.70
N TYR A 101 -24.99 22.45 15.70
CA TYR A 101 -23.58 22.29 16.04
C TYR A 101 -23.34 22.45 17.54
N GLY A 102 -22.61 21.50 18.12
CA GLY A 102 -22.10 21.56 19.48
C GLY A 102 -20.84 22.41 19.62
N VAL A 103 -20.20 22.31 20.78
CA VAL A 103 -18.93 23.00 21.05
C VAL A 103 -17.80 22.49 20.14
N ARG A 104 -16.81 23.34 19.86
CA ARG A 104 -15.62 22.95 19.10
C ARG A 104 -14.88 21.84 19.84
N ASN A 105 -14.78 20.68 19.19
CA ASN A 105 -14.17 19.47 19.78
C ASN A 105 -13.00 18.90 18.97
N ILE A 106 -12.86 19.27 17.68
CA ILE A 106 -11.84 18.73 16.77
C ILE A 106 -10.40 18.97 17.27
N THR A 107 -10.19 20.05 18.02
CA THR A 107 -8.91 20.44 18.63
C THR A 107 -8.42 19.48 19.70
N TYR A 108 -9.31 18.61 20.21
CA TYR A 108 -8.98 17.58 21.20
C TYR A 108 -9.11 16.18 20.60
N VAL A 109 -10.09 15.97 19.71
CA VAL A 109 -10.29 14.70 19.00
C VAL A 109 -9.05 14.33 18.18
N LEU A 110 -8.49 15.26 17.39
CA LEU A 110 -7.38 14.92 16.49
C LEU A 110 -6.09 14.55 17.23
N PRO A 111 -5.61 15.29 18.26
CA PRO A 111 -4.39 14.88 18.97
C PRO A 111 -4.54 13.54 19.71
N ILE A 112 -5.74 13.22 20.21
CA ILE A 112 -6.01 11.88 20.77
C ILE A 112 -5.86 10.81 19.69
N LEU A 113 -6.48 11.02 18.52
CA LEU A 113 -6.35 10.10 17.38
C LEU A 113 -4.91 10.01 16.85
N GLN A 114 -4.12 11.09 16.94
CA GLN A 114 -2.71 11.09 16.57
C GLN A 114 -1.89 10.24 17.55
N GLN A 115 -2.11 10.41 18.85
CA GLN A 115 -1.42 9.61 19.87
C GLN A 115 -1.76 8.12 19.77
N LEU A 116 -2.95 7.80 19.26
CA LEU A 116 -3.40 6.44 18.98
C LEU A 116 -3.01 5.93 17.58
N GLY A 117 -2.19 6.69 16.84
CA GLY A 117 -1.60 6.27 15.57
C GLY A 117 -2.55 6.26 14.37
N VAL A 118 -3.70 6.94 14.45
CA VAL A 118 -4.72 6.93 13.38
C VAL A 118 -4.59 8.09 12.42
N VAL A 119 -4.14 9.24 12.90
CA VAL A 119 -3.94 10.44 12.08
C VAL A 119 -2.57 11.05 12.34
N GLU A 120 -1.99 11.71 11.35
CA GLU A 120 -0.85 12.60 11.56
C GLU A 120 -1.31 14.05 11.43
N ILE A 121 -0.68 14.93 12.21
CA ILE A 121 -0.99 16.37 12.24
C ILE A 121 0.24 17.16 11.87
N ASN A 122 0.12 17.99 10.83
CA ASN A 122 1.04 19.10 10.60
C ASN A 122 0.52 20.36 11.33
N ALA A 123 1.33 20.87 12.25
CA ALA A 123 1.03 22.04 13.07
C ALA A 123 1.29 23.39 12.37
N ASP A 124 1.88 23.40 11.16
CA ASP A 124 2.08 24.60 10.33
C ASP A 124 0.76 25.36 10.13
N LYS A 125 0.82 26.65 9.75
CA LYS A 125 -0.40 27.43 9.47
C LYS A 125 -0.69 27.46 7.95
N PRO A 126 -1.87 27.00 7.49
CA PRO A 126 -2.96 26.41 8.27
C PRO A 126 -2.67 24.97 8.70
N SER A 127 -3.12 24.58 9.90
CA SER A 127 -2.85 23.24 10.45
C SER A 127 -3.63 22.19 9.69
N ARG A 128 -2.97 21.06 9.41
CA ARG A 128 -3.52 20.00 8.57
C ARG A 128 -3.46 18.65 9.25
N VAL A 129 -4.36 17.77 8.87
CA VAL A 129 -4.45 16.40 9.38
C VAL A 129 -4.70 15.42 8.25
N TRP A 130 -4.17 14.20 8.36
CA TRP A 130 -4.48 13.12 7.42
C TRP A 130 -4.45 11.77 8.13
N LEU A 131 -5.12 10.78 7.55
CA LEU A 131 -5.08 9.41 8.05
C LEU A 131 -3.67 8.84 7.88
N VAL A 132 -3.14 8.26 8.95
CA VAL A 132 -2.01 7.35 8.88
C VAL A 132 -2.58 6.00 8.48
N ASN A 133 -1.91 5.33 7.54
CA ASN A 133 -2.24 4.00 7.05
C ASN A 133 -2.97 3.14 8.11
N GLN A 134 -4.27 2.93 7.96
CA GLN A 134 -4.97 1.99 8.81
C GLN A 134 -4.48 0.58 8.44
N THR A 135 -3.57 0.06 9.25
CA THR A 135 -3.54 -1.36 9.58
C THR A 135 -4.97 -1.81 9.87
N ALA A 136 -5.38 -2.90 9.23
CA ALA A 136 -6.62 -3.60 9.52
C ALA A 136 -6.85 -3.69 11.04
N VAL A 137 -8.03 -3.28 11.49
CA VAL A 137 -8.61 -3.82 12.73
C VAL A 137 -9.84 -4.64 12.30
N PRO A 138 -9.98 -5.89 12.78
CA PRO A 138 -11.03 -6.79 12.32
C PRO A 138 -12.41 -6.24 12.65
N VAL A 139 -13.34 -6.46 11.74
CA VAL A 139 -14.77 -6.31 12.00
C VAL A 139 -15.18 -7.41 12.97
N ALA A 140 -15.31 -7.09 14.26
CA ALA A 140 -15.94 -7.99 15.24
C ALA A 140 -17.40 -7.57 15.42
N GLY A 141 -18.31 -8.38 14.87
CA GLY A 141 -19.70 -8.49 15.36
C GLY A 141 -19.77 -9.66 16.37
N PRO A 142 -20.73 -9.66 17.31
CA PRO A 142 -20.84 -10.73 18.30
C PRO A 142 -21.46 -11.96 17.65
N GLY A 143 -20.67 -13.03 17.55
CA GLY A 143 -21.11 -14.32 17.06
C GLY A 143 -19.91 -15.13 16.59
N LEU A 144 -19.59 -16.18 17.34
CA LEU A 144 -18.46 -17.10 17.20
C LEU A 144 -17.17 -16.65 17.90
N GLU A 145 -17.20 -16.68 19.23
CA GLU A 145 -16.00 -16.99 20.02
C GLU A 145 -15.61 -18.45 19.75
N GLU A 146 -14.95 -18.69 18.63
CA GLU A 146 -13.93 -19.72 18.57
C GLU A 146 -12.62 -19.02 18.25
N ALA A 147 -11.71 -19.08 19.21
CA ALA A 147 -10.30 -18.73 19.15
C ALA A 147 -9.83 -18.12 17.82
N VAL A 148 -9.57 -16.81 17.82
CA VAL A 148 -8.49 -16.27 16.98
C VAL A 148 -7.20 -16.83 17.57
N LYS A 149 -6.91 -18.09 17.23
CA LYS A 149 -5.54 -18.49 16.97
C LYS A 149 -5.02 -17.42 16.03
N VAL A 150 -3.94 -16.74 16.42
CA VAL A 150 -2.95 -16.38 15.41
C VAL A 150 -2.70 -17.69 14.72
N ASP A 151 -3.31 -17.88 13.55
CA ASP A 151 -2.97 -18.99 12.72
C ASP A 151 -1.51 -18.73 12.37
N THR A 152 -0.61 -19.37 13.12
CA THR A 152 0.66 -19.87 12.63
C THR A 152 0.36 -20.93 11.58
N GLY A 153 -0.59 -20.65 10.68
CA GLY A 153 -1.02 -21.52 9.62
C GLY A 153 0.26 -21.91 8.94
N ALA A 154 0.43 -23.22 8.75
CA ALA A 154 1.52 -23.76 7.97
C ALA A 154 1.75 -22.78 6.82
N SER A 155 2.92 -22.11 6.84
CA SER A 155 3.19 -21.00 5.94
C SER A 155 2.71 -21.44 4.56
N LEU A 156 1.82 -20.65 3.92
CA LEU A 156 1.40 -20.97 2.55
C LEU A 156 2.57 -20.84 1.55
N LEU A 157 3.76 -20.52 2.08
CA LEU A 157 5.06 -20.66 1.46
C LEU A 157 5.61 -22.07 1.70
N THR A 158 6.19 -22.65 0.66
CA THR A 158 7.03 -23.83 0.84
C THR A 158 8.26 -23.51 1.69
N SER A 159 8.98 -24.53 2.18
CA SER A 159 10.18 -24.32 3.00
C SER A 159 11.23 -23.47 2.31
N ILE A 160 11.40 -23.62 0.99
CA ILE A 160 12.35 -22.83 0.20
C ILE A 160 11.88 -21.39 -0.03
N GLN A 161 10.58 -21.16 -0.19
CA GLN A 161 10.02 -19.81 -0.28
C GLN A 161 10.10 -19.08 1.06
N GLN A 162 9.90 -19.78 2.17
CA GLN A 162 10.08 -19.25 3.52
C GLN A 162 11.55 -18.85 3.74
N ALA A 163 12.50 -19.75 3.43
CA ALA A 163 13.92 -19.46 3.55
C ALA A 163 14.36 -18.30 2.66
N PHE A 164 13.80 -18.19 1.45
CA PHE A 164 14.04 -17.05 0.57
C PHE A 164 13.46 -15.75 1.16
N ALA A 165 12.24 -15.77 1.73
CA ALA A 165 11.67 -14.61 2.40
C ALA A 165 12.53 -14.15 3.59
N ASP A 166 13.04 -15.09 4.39
CA ASP A 166 13.93 -14.78 5.51
C ASP A 166 15.26 -14.19 5.01
N HIS A 167 15.82 -14.71 3.91
CA HIS A 167 16.99 -14.13 3.24
C HIS A 167 16.73 -12.67 2.78
N LEU A 168 15.57 -12.40 2.17
CA LEU A 168 15.20 -11.03 1.77
C LEU A 168 15.08 -10.10 2.98
N ALA A 169 14.55 -10.57 4.11
CA ALA A 169 14.50 -9.79 5.35
C ALA A 169 15.92 -9.48 5.87
N VAL A 170 16.85 -10.45 5.80
CA VAL A 170 18.27 -10.23 6.14
C VAL A 170 18.90 -9.18 5.23
N LEU A 171 18.69 -9.26 3.91
CA LEU A 171 19.20 -8.26 2.97
C LEU A 171 18.64 -6.85 3.26
N TRP A 172 17.36 -6.77 3.62
CA TRP A 172 16.72 -5.51 3.96
C TRP A 172 17.23 -4.90 5.27
N ALA A 173 17.35 -5.70 6.32
CA ALA A 173 17.83 -5.27 7.63
C ALA A 173 19.36 -5.09 7.70
N GLY A 174 20.09 -5.62 6.70
CA GLY A 174 21.53 -5.57 6.63
C GLY A 174 22.11 -4.15 6.63
N GLY A 175 23.36 -4.05 7.09
CA GLY A 175 24.12 -2.80 7.09
C GLY A 175 24.56 -2.36 5.69
N VAL A 176 25.43 -1.35 5.65
CA VAL A 176 26.02 -0.86 4.39
C VAL A 176 26.64 -2.04 3.62
N ASP A 177 26.40 -2.07 2.31
CA ASP A 177 26.86 -3.08 1.36
C ASP A 177 26.21 -4.48 1.50
N SER A 178 25.13 -4.61 2.28
CA SER A 178 24.33 -5.85 2.32
C SER A 178 23.73 -6.21 0.95
N PHE A 179 23.50 -5.22 0.09
CA PHE A 179 23.04 -5.43 -1.28
C PHE A 179 23.55 -4.32 -2.20
N VAL A 180 24.66 -4.58 -2.89
CA VAL A 180 25.20 -3.66 -3.89
C VAL A 180 24.60 -3.94 -5.27
N HIS A 181 24.09 -2.89 -5.90
CA HIS A 181 23.59 -2.93 -7.28
C HIS A 181 23.72 -1.58 -7.96
N ARG A 182 24.08 -1.57 -9.25
CA ARG A 182 24.22 -0.34 -10.04
C ARG A 182 24.05 -0.61 -11.53
N TYR A 183 23.67 0.44 -12.26
CA TYR A 183 23.60 0.42 -13.72
C TYR A 183 23.55 1.84 -14.31
N ALA A 184 23.93 1.96 -15.58
CA ALA A 184 23.77 3.20 -16.33
C ALA A 184 22.28 3.56 -16.52
N ILE A 185 21.93 4.82 -16.25
CA ILE A 185 20.59 5.35 -16.52
C ILE A 185 20.45 5.77 -17.97
N THR A 186 19.21 5.85 -18.46
CA THR A 186 18.91 6.27 -19.83
C THR A 186 18.47 7.74 -19.87
N ASP A 187 18.19 8.24 -21.08
CA ASP A 187 17.59 9.57 -21.28
C ASP A 187 16.08 9.61 -21.06
N HIS A 188 15.50 8.52 -20.56
CA HIS A 188 14.09 8.51 -20.20
C HIS A 188 13.79 9.55 -19.09
N ARG A 189 12.74 10.35 -19.27
CA ARG A 189 12.35 11.46 -18.36
C ARG A 189 12.19 11.08 -16.89
N ALA A 190 11.90 9.80 -16.59
CA ALA A 190 11.86 9.31 -15.21
C ALA A 190 13.18 9.57 -14.48
N TRP A 191 14.32 9.53 -15.19
CA TRP A 191 15.62 9.78 -14.60
C TRP A 191 15.92 11.27 -14.35
N ASN A 192 15.07 12.21 -14.75
CA ASN A 192 15.37 13.65 -14.62
C ASN A 192 15.60 14.07 -13.16
N THR A 193 14.78 13.58 -12.23
CA THR A 193 14.95 13.87 -10.80
C THR A 193 16.23 13.24 -10.26
N TRP A 194 16.58 12.04 -10.74
CA TRP A 194 17.80 11.35 -10.35
C TRP A 194 19.05 12.05 -10.88
N LYS A 195 19.07 12.44 -12.16
CA LYS A 195 20.16 13.18 -12.82
C LYS A 195 20.48 14.49 -12.08
N LYS A 196 19.46 15.19 -11.56
CA LYS A 196 19.62 16.41 -10.75
C LYS A 196 20.36 16.19 -9.42
N ARG A 197 20.44 14.96 -8.91
CA ARG A 197 21.18 14.62 -7.69
C ARG A 197 22.69 14.54 -7.89
N GLY A 198 23.19 14.74 -9.11
CA GLY A 198 24.63 14.83 -9.40
C GLY A 198 25.35 13.49 -9.56
N HIS A 199 24.62 12.39 -9.71
CA HIS A 199 25.22 11.08 -9.97
C HIS A 199 25.58 10.92 -11.46
N ARG A 200 26.79 10.42 -11.74
CA ARG A 200 27.50 10.36 -13.05
C ARG A 200 26.82 9.46 -14.10
N GLY A 201 25.53 9.64 -14.38
CA GLY A 201 24.80 8.82 -15.35
C GLY A 201 24.50 7.40 -14.88
N GLU A 202 24.60 7.13 -13.58
CA GLU A 202 24.34 5.81 -12.99
C GLU A 202 23.31 5.90 -11.88
N TRP A 203 22.48 4.87 -11.76
CA TRP A 203 21.65 4.59 -10.59
C TRP A 203 22.32 3.49 -9.78
N TRP A 204 22.26 3.59 -8.45
CA TRP A 204 22.94 2.66 -7.55
C TRP A 204 22.22 2.54 -6.20
N CYS A 205 22.49 1.44 -5.50
CA CYS A 205 22.18 1.24 -4.09
C CYS A 205 23.21 0.29 -3.46
N ASN A 206 23.42 0.42 -2.15
CA ASN A 206 24.25 -0.47 -1.33
C ASN A 206 23.40 -1.30 -0.34
N THR A 207 22.10 -0.99 -0.25
CA THR A 207 21.11 -1.76 0.52
C THR A 207 19.74 -1.75 -0.19
N LEU A 208 18.87 -2.71 0.10
CA LEU A 208 17.49 -2.72 -0.43
C LEU A 208 16.64 -1.52 0.03
N PRO A 209 16.70 -1.06 1.30
CA PRO A 209 16.04 0.19 1.71
C PRO A 209 16.52 1.40 0.89
N GLN A 210 17.82 1.46 0.57
CA GLN A 210 18.34 2.53 -0.27
C GLN A 210 17.80 2.45 -1.70
N ALA A 211 17.62 1.25 -2.25
CA ALA A 211 16.97 1.08 -3.55
C ALA A 211 15.55 1.69 -3.55
N ALA A 212 14.78 1.50 -2.48
CA ALA A 212 13.46 2.13 -2.30
C ALA A 212 13.56 3.66 -2.20
N ALA A 213 14.51 4.18 -1.41
CA ALA A 213 14.74 5.63 -1.27
C ALA A 213 15.23 6.29 -2.58
N HIS A 214 15.89 5.51 -3.44
CA HIS A 214 16.38 5.92 -4.75
C HIS A 214 15.35 5.70 -5.87
N TYR A 215 14.09 5.41 -5.53
CA TYR A 215 13.00 5.36 -6.50
C TYR A 215 12.91 6.65 -7.33
N SER A 216 12.89 6.49 -8.65
CA SER A 216 13.03 7.60 -9.60
C SER A 216 11.84 7.77 -10.53
N TRP A 217 10.82 6.90 -10.48
CA TRP A 217 9.65 7.08 -11.35
C TRP A 217 8.82 8.26 -10.88
N TYR A 218 8.52 9.17 -11.81
CA TYR A 218 7.72 10.36 -11.53
C TYR A 218 6.30 9.98 -11.14
N GLU A 219 5.90 10.36 -9.94
CA GLU A 219 4.50 10.31 -9.52
C GLU A 219 3.78 11.53 -10.11
N LYS A 220 2.62 11.31 -10.73
CA LYS A 220 1.77 12.41 -11.19
C LYS A 220 1.26 13.19 -9.96
N PRO A 221 0.91 14.48 -10.08
CA PRO A 221 0.19 15.17 -9.01
C PRO A 221 -1.24 14.61 -8.90
N ALA A 222 -1.85 14.74 -7.72
CA ALA A 222 -3.28 14.52 -7.55
C ALA A 222 -4.08 15.42 -8.53
N PRO A 223 -5.19 14.93 -9.11
CA PRO A 223 -5.86 13.65 -8.83
C PRO A 223 -5.39 12.47 -9.70
N ASP A 224 -4.32 12.64 -10.47
CA ASP A 224 -3.82 11.64 -11.44
C ASP A 224 -2.69 10.75 -10.90
N ASP A 225 -2.33 10.92 -9.63
CA ASP A 225 -1.41 10.05 -8.91
C ASP A 225 -2.04 8.68 -8.62
N PHE A 226 -1.20 7.67 -8.41
CA PHE A 226 -1.67 6.29 -8.16
C PHE A 226 -2.62 6.23 -6.97
N ALA A 227 -2.32 6.94 -5.88
CA ALA A 227 -3.11 6.87 -4.66
C ALA A 227 -4.53 7.44 -4.86
N SER A 228 -4.68 8.57 -5.54
CA SER A 228 -6.00 9.13 -5.85
C SER A 228 -6.80 8.23 -6.79
N ILE A 229 -6.16 7.67 -7.83
CA ILE A 229 -6.84 6.76 -8.75
C ILE A 229 -7.29 5.49 -8.02
N ALA A 230 -6.41 4.90 -7.19
CA ALA A 230 -6.72 3.72 -6.38
C ALA A 230 -7.86 3.98 -5.39
N ALA A 231 -7.91 5.17 -4.77
CA ALA A 231 -9.03 5.56 -3.91
C ALA A 231 -10.36 5.61 -4.69
N ARG A 232 -10.37 6.24 -5.88
CA ARG A 232 -11.56 6.27 -6.75
C ARG A 232 -12.01 4.86 -7.17
N LEU A 233 -11.06 3.99 -7.53
CA LEU A 233 -11.38 2.59 -7.87
C LEU A 233 -12.07 1.89 -6.69
N ARG A 234 -11.51 1.98 -5.47
CA ARG A 234 -12.11 1.33 -4.30
C ARG A 234 -13.49 1.88 -3.95
N VAL A 235 -13.72 3.18 -4.11
CA VAL A 235 -15.06 3.77 -3.95
C VAL A 235 -16.04 3.19 -4.96
N ALA A 236 -15.64 3.09 -6.24
CA ALA A 236 -16.47 2.50 -7.28
C ALA A 236 -16.78 1.02 -7.02
N LEU A 237 -15.78 0.23 -6.61
CA LEU A 237 -15.96 -1.19 -6.26
C LEU A 237 -16.94 -1.36 -5.09
N ALA A 238 -16.81 -0.54 -4.04
CA ALA A 238 -17.71 -0.58 -2.88
C ALA A 238 -19.15 -0.18 -3.21
N ALA A 239 -19.34 0.72 -4.18
CA ALA A 239 -20.65 1.12 -4.68
C ALA A 239 -21.21 0.19 -5.77
N ASN A 240 -20.44 -0.83 -6.19
CA ASN A 240 -20.72 -1.66 -7.35
C ASN A 240 -20.97 -0.84 -8.65
N ASP A 241 -20.29 0.31 -8.79
CA ASP A 241 -20.42 1.19 -9.95
C ASP A 241 -19.39 0.80 -11.03
N CYS A 242 -19.81 -0.07 -11.95
CA CYS A 242 -18.95 -0.57 -13.02
C CYS A 242 -18.46 0.55 -13.96
N ARG A 243 -19.21 1.65 -14.13
CA ARG A 243 -18.80 2.75 -15.01
C ARG A 243 -17.72 3.60 -14.34
N ALA A 244 -17.88 3.91 -13.05
CA ALA A 244 -16.83 4.59 -12.28
C ALA A 244 -15.57 3.71 -12.14
N ALA A 245 -15.74 2.39 -11.98
CA ALA A 245 -14.62 1.45 -11.93
C ALA A 245 -13.86 1.42 -13.28
N GLN A 246 -14.56 1.39 -14.42
CA GLN A 246 -13.96 1.50 -15.74
C GLN A 246 -13.12 2.77 -15.88
N GLN A 247 -13.67 3.94 -15.50
CA GLN A 247 -12.95 5.22 -15.56
C GLN A 247 -11.68 5.21 -14.70
N ALA A 248 -11.73 4.59 -13.50
CA ALA A 248 -10.56 4.45 -12.65
C ALA A 248 -9.51 3.51 -13.28
N CYS A 249 -9.92 2.40 -13.89
CA CYS A 249 -9.02 1.50 -14.63
C CYS A 249 -8.35 2.21 -15.81
N GLU A 250 -9.09 2.97 -16.61
CA GLU A 250 -8.54 3.78 -17.71
C GLU A 250 -7.53 4.81 -17.21
N ALA A 251 -7.81 5.45 -16.08
CA ALA A 251 -6.87 6.37 -15.43
C ALA A 251 -5.59 5.64 -14.96
N LEU A 252 -5.69 4.41 -14.43
CA LEU A 252 -4.51 3.58 -14.11
C LEU A 252 -3.69 3.25 -15.35
N PHE A 253 -4.34 3.00 -16.49
CA PHE A 253 -3.65 2.71 -17.74
C PHE A 253 -2.88 3.95 -18.23
N ALA A 254 -3.49 5.13 -18.13
CA ALA A 254 -2.85 6.40 -18.44
C ALA A 254 -1.74 6.76 -17.44
N TRP A 255 -1.87 6.41 -16.16
CA TRP A 255 -0.81 6.56 -15.15
C TRP A 255 0.39 5.65 -15.45
N GLY A 256 0.13 4.38 -15.75
CA GLY A 256 1.15 3.37 -16.08
C GLY A 256 1.77 3.50 -17.48
N ASN A 257 1.42 4.55 -18.24
CA ASN A 257 1.83 4.78 -19.63
C ASN A 257 1.55 3.58 -20.57
N VAL A 258 0.40 2.93 -20.36
CA VAL A 258 -0.05 1.79 -21.17
C VAL A 258 -0.68 2.32 -22.46
N ALA A 259 0.08 2.28 -23.55
CA ALA A 259 -0.39 2.70 -24.87
C ALA A 259 -1.60 1.87 -25.35
N LEU A 260 -2.44 2.45 -26.20
CA LEU A 260 -3.51 1.74 -26.90
C LEU A 260 -2.93 0.58 -27.73
N GLY A 261 -3.59 -0.58 -27.68
CA GLY A 261 -3.15 -1.81 -28.34
C GLY A 261 -1.91 -2.48 -27.73
N LYS A 262 -1.39 -1.97 -26.61
CA LYS A 262 -0.23 -2.54 -25.88
C LYS A 262 -0.56 -2.90 -24.43
N ASP A 263 -1.84 -3.04 -24.13
CA ASP A 263 -2.38 -3.36 -22.81
C ASP A 263 -2.61 -4.86 -22.61
N GLY A 264 -2.34 -5.68 -23.62
CA GLY A 264 -2.57 -7.13 -23.58
C GLY A 264 -4.05 -7.49 -23.52
N GLY A 265 -4.92 -6.73 -24.20
CA GLY A 265 -6.36 -6.96 -24.24
C GLY A 265 -7.11 -6.41 -23.02
N ALA A 266 -6.45 -5.69 -22.11
CA ALA A 266 -7.07 -5.23 -20.87
C ALA A 266 -8.25 -4.28 -21.09
N ARG A 267 -8.19 -3.36 -22.06
CA ARG A 267 -9.34 -2.50 -22.39
C ARG A 267 -10.51 -3.30 -22.94
N ASP A 268 -10.26 -4.26 -23.83
CA ASP A 268 -11.32 -5.08 -24.42
C ASP A 268 -12.00 -5.95 -23.36
N TRP A 269 -11.20 -6.57 -22.47
CA TRP A 269 -11.73 -7.31 -21.33
C TRP A 269 -12.55 -6.42 -20.40
N ILE A 270 -12.05 -5.23 -20.02
CA ILE A 270 -12.82 -4.28 -19.19
C ILE A 270 -14.15 -3.92 -19.87
N ASN A 271 -14.12 -3.58 -21.15
CA ASN A 271 -15.31 -3.19 -21.89
C ASN A 271 -16.34 -4.34 -21.94
N ALA A 272 -15.88 -5.58 -22.11
CA ALA A 272 -16.73 -6.77 -22.06
C ALA A 272 -17.37 -6.96 -20.66
N GLN A 273 -16.58 -6.82 -19.58
CA GLN A 273 -17.10 -6.92 -18.22
C GLN A 273 -18.07 -5.79 -17.88
N VAL A 274 -17.87 -4.57 -18.40
CA VAL A 274 -18.80 -3.45 -18.22
C VAL A 274 -20.10 -3.70 -18.97
N ALA A 275 -20.04 -4.21 -20.21
CA ALA A 275 -21.22 -4.55 -20.99
C ALA A 275 -22.07 -5.63 -20.30
N SER A 276 -21.43 -6.55 -19.57
CA SER A 276 -22.08 -7.59 -18.77
C SER A 276 -22.41 -7.16 -17.33
N ALA A 277 -22.09 -5.93 -16.93
CA ALA A 277 -22.25 -5.42 -15.56
C ALA A 277 -21.51 -6.23 -14.47
N THR A 278 -20.41 -6.91 -14.82
CA THR A 278 -19.62 -7.79 -13.95
C THR A 278 -18.26 -7.21 -13.55
N LEU A 279 -17.86 -6.03 -14.04
CA LEU A 279 -16.50 -5.49 -13.82
C LEU A 279 -16.08 -5.43 -12.34
N CYS A 280 -16.94 -4.86 -11.48
CA CYS A 280 -16.65 -4.74 -10.06
C CYS A 280 -16.49 -6.11 -9.39
N GLU A 281 -17.41 -7.04 -9.69
CA GLU A 281 -17.36 -8.42 -9.19
C GLU A 281 -16.07 -9.12 -9.63
N SER A 282 -15.71 -9.05 -10.92
CA SER A 282 -14.50 -9.66 -11.46
C SER A 282 -13.23 -9.09 -10.83
N ILE A 283 -13.15 -7.78 -10.60
CA ILE A 283 -12.01 -7.17 -9.90
C ILE A 283 -11.96 -7.64 -8.44
N LEU A 284 -13.08 -7.68 -7.73
CA LEU A 284 -13.12 -8.13 -6.33
C LEU A 284 -12.76 -9.61 -6.20
N LEU A 285 -13.23 -10.46 -7.12
CA LEU A 285 -12.86 -11.88 -7.18
C LEU A 285 -11.36 -12.04 -7.42
N ALA A 286 -10.78 -11.30 -8.37
CA ALA A 286 -9.34 -11.33 -8.60
C ALA A 286 -8.56 -10.91 -7.34
N VAL A 287 -8.98 -9.84 -6.66
CA VAL A 287 -8.36 -9.37 -5.41
C VAL A 287 -8.42 -10.44 -4.32
N GLU A 288 -9.55 -11.13 -4.17
CA GLU A 288 -9.71 -12.23 -3.22
C GLU A 288 -8.75 -13.38 -3.53
N LEU A 289 -8.69 -13.82 -4.78
CA LEU A 289 -7.86 -14.94 -5.21
C LEU A 289 -6.35 -14.65 -5.07
N LEU A 290 -5.95 -13.40 -5.26
CA LEU A 290 -4.55 -12.96 -5.18
C LEU A 290 -4.07 -12.60 -3.76
N GLN A 291 -4.97 -12.61 -2.76
CA GLN A 291 -4.58 -12.38 -1.37
C GLN A 291 -3.50 -13.37 -0.91
N PRO A 292 -2.52 -12.92 -0.10
CA PRO A 292 -1.52 -13.80 0.48
C PRO A 292 -2.11 -15.01 1.20
N GLY A 293 -3.20 -14.82 1.94
CA GLY A 293 -3.86 -15.87 2.73
C GLY A 293 -4.80 -16.77 1.94
N CYS A 294 -5.04 -16.53 0.65
CA CYS A 294 -6.01 -17.30 -0.13
C CYS A 294 -5.35 -18.55 -0.73
N SER A 295 -5.97 -19.71 -0.54
CA SER A 295 -5.56 -21.01 -1.09
C SER A 295 -6.47 -21.52 -2.21
N LYS A 296 -7.51 -20.77 -2.59
CA LYS A 296 -8.44 -21.15 -3.67
C LYS A 296 -7.72 -21.31 -5.01
N SER A 297 -8.31 -22.08 -5.92
CA SER A 297 -7.77 -22.25 -7.27
C SER A 297 -7.70 -20.90 -8.01
N LEU A 298 -6.67 -20.74 -8.84
CA LEU A 298 -6.48 -19.59 -9.71
C LEU A 298 -7.03 -19.82 -11.13
N GLU A 299 -7.71 -20.95 -11.39
CA GLU A 299 -8.28 -21.30 -12.70
C GLU A 299 -9.27 -20.27 -13.27
N ALA A 300 -9.78 -19.35 -12.45
CA ALA A 300 -10.57 -18.23 -12.93
C ALA A 300 -9.75 -17.21 -13.75
N PHE A 301 -8.41 -17.24 -13.67
CA PHE A 301 -7.51 -16.49 -14.55
C PHE A 301 -7.31 -17.23 -15.88
N ASP A 302 -8.35 -17.20 -16.72
CA ASP A 302 -8.45 -17.88 -18.01
C ASP A 302 -8.62 -16.93 -19.20
N ASP A 303 -8.32 -15.64 -19.00
CA ASP A 303 -8.50 -14.53 -19.96
C ASP A 303 -9.95 -14.18 -20.33
N GLU A 304 -10.93 -14.97 -19.88
CA GLU A 304 -12.36 -14.69 -20.05
C GLU A 304 -12.96 -14.15 -18.76
N ARG A 305 -12.91 -14.96 -17.70
CA ARG A 305 -13.45 -14.61 -16.38
C ARG A 305 -12.56 -13.59 -15.70
N LEU A 306 -11.26 -13.85 -15.60
CA LEU A 306 -10.26 -12.92 -15.05
C LEU A 306 -9.05 -12.84 -15.98
N LEU A 307 -8.56 -11.63 -16.21
CA LEU A 307 -7.40 -11.35 -17.05
C LEU A 307 -6.15 -11.12 -16.20
N MET A 308 -5.03 -11.79 -16.51
CA MET A 308 -3.76 -11.53 -15.85
C MET A 308 -2.68 -11.06 -16.83
N ASN A 309 -2.27 -9.81 -16.67
CA ASN A 309 -1.14 -9.24 -17.38
C ASN A 309 -0.58 -8.04 -16.60
N SER A 310 0.53 -7.47 -17.08
CA SER A 310 1.18 -6.32 -16.42
C SER A 310 0.29 -5.07 -16.26
N THR A 311 -0.77 -4.95 -17.06
CA THR A 311 -1.75 -3.86 -16.97
C THR A 311 -2.73 -4.14 -15.83
N MET A 312 -3.29 -5.34 -15.79
CA MET A 312 -4.26 -5.75 -14.77
C MET A 312 -3.66 -5.91 -13.38
N THR A 313 -2.36 -6.27 -13.24
CA THR A 313 -1.69 -6.27 -11.93
C THR A 313 -1.74 -4.90 -11.25
N LYS A 314 -1.74 -3.79 -12.02
CA LYS A 314 -1.91 -2.43 -11.47
C LYS A 314 -3.32 -2.20 -10.94
N VAL A 315 -4.33 -2.71 -11.63
CA VAL A 315 -5.74 -2.61 -11.22
C VAL A 315 -5.94 -3.36 -9.91
N TYR A 316 -5.45 -4.60 -9.82
CA TYR A 316 -5.56 -5.41 -8.61
C TYR A 316 -4.79 -4.82 -7.43
N ALA A 317 -3.57 -4.32 -7.66
CA ALA A 317 -2.80 -3.59 -6.65
C ALA A 317 -3.48 -2.27 -6.23
N ALA A 318 -4.16 -1.55 -7.13
CA ALA A 318 -4.90 -0.35 -6.77
C ALA A 318 -6.16 -0.67 -5.94
N ALA A 319 -6.81 -1.79 -6.25
CA ALA A 319 -7.97 -2.29 -5.51
C ALA A 319 -7.60 -2.77 -4.09
N ASP A 320 -6.41 -3.38 -3.91
CA ASP A 320 -5.86 -3.70 -2.58
C ASP A 320 -4.34 -3.42 -2.47
N PRO A 321 -3.95 -2.16 -2.20
CA PRO A 321 -2.54 -1.74 -2.17
C PRO A 321 -1.79 -2.21 -0.93
N LEU A 322 -2.48 -2.82 0.04
CA LEU A 322 -1.85 -3.31 1.27
C LEU A 322 -1.38 -4.76 1.14
N ASN A 323 -1.96 -5.52 0.22
CA ASN A 323 -1.70 -6.95 0.08
C ASN A 323 -1.26 -7.39 -1.31
N ILE A 324 -1.53 -6.60 -2.36
CA ILE A 324 -1.24 -6.98 -3.75
C ILE A 324 -0.21 -6.03 -4.35
N ILE A 325 0.89 -6.60 -4.86
CA ILE A 325 1.92 -5.84 -5.58
C ILE A 325 1.61 -5.69 -7.06
N ILE A 326 2.19 -4.66 -7.67
CA ILE A 326 2.31 -4.54 -9.12
C ILE A 326 3.43 -5.48 -9.60
N TYR A 327 3.09 -6.74 -9.91
CA TYR A 327 4.03 -7.65 -10.55
C TYR A 327 4.17 -7.29 -12.03
N ASP A 328 5.15 -6.45 -12.36
CA ASP A 328 5.56 -6.16 -13.73
C ASP A 328 6.87 -6.88 -14.10
N GLY A 329 7.33 -6.68 -15.35
CA GLY A 329 8.54 -7.29 -15.84
C GLY A 329 9.82 -6.95 -15.06
N ARG A 330 9.86 -5.80 -14.36
CA ARG A 330 10.98 -5.41 -13.49
C ARG A 330 10.90 -6.10 -12.15
N VAL A 331 9.73 -6.14 -11.54
CA VAL A 331 9.55 -6.84 -10.25
C VAL A 331 9.95 -8.30 -10.38
N GLY A 332 9.52 -8.97 -11.45
CA GLY A 332 9.96 -10.34 -11.74
C GLY A 332 11.48 -10.47 -11.99
N ALA A 333 12.09 -9.51 -12.69
CA ALA A 333 13.54 -9.47 -12.88
C ALA A 333 14.31 -9.32 -11.56
N ALA A 334 13.85 -8.45 -10.66
CA ALA A 334 14.47 -8.23 -9.37
C ALA A 334 14.36 -9.46 -8.45
N LEU A 335 13.17 -10.06 -8.37
CA LEU A 335 12.97 -11.29 -7.61
C LEU A 335 13.84 -12.42 -8.17
N GLY A 336 13.93 -12.56 -9.50
CA GLY A 336 14.85 -13.50 -10.14
C GLY A 336 16.32 -13.22 -9.83
N LEU A 337 16.77 -11.97 -9.82
CA LEU A 337 18.15 -11.60 -9.45
C LEU A 337 18.46 -11.94 -8.00
N LEU A 338 17.54 -11.61 -7.08
CA LEU A 338 17.69 -11.90 -5.66
C LEU A 338 17.70 -13.41 -5.40
N ALA A 339 16.77 -14.14 -6.02
CA ALA A 339 16.73 -15.60 -5.97
C ALA A 339 18.02 -16.20 -6.55
N ARG A 340 18.50 -15.71 -7.70
CA ARG A 340 19.77 -16.16 -8.29
C ARG A 340 20.93 -15.98 -7.31
N ARG A 341 21.12 -14.78 -6.75
CA ARG A 341 22.23 -14.48 -5.84
C ARG A 341 22.18 -15.39 -4.61
N TRP A 342 21.00 -15.60 -4.06
CA TRP A 342 20.80 -16.53 -2.94
C TRP A 342 21.12 -17.99 -3.33
N LEU A 343 20.58 -18.48 -4.45
CA LEU A 343 20.81 -19.84 -4.94
C LEU A 343 22.29 -20.11 -5.25
N LEU A 344 23.03 -19.13 -5.78
CA LEU A 344 24.48 -19.24 -6.00
C LEU A 344 25.25 -19.33 -4.67
N ALA A 345 24.88 -18.52 -3.67
CA ALA A 345 25.49 -18.59 -2.34
C ALA A 345 25.22 -19.95 -1.67
N GLU A 346 24.06 -20.54 -1.92
CA GLU A 346 23.67 -21.89 -1.47
C GLU A 346 24.24 -23.03 -2.36
N GLY A 347 25.06 -22.71 -3.35
CA GLY A 347 25.69 -23.68 -4.25
C GLY A 347 24.73 -24.43 -5.20
N LYS A 348 23.51 -23.92 -5.40
CA LYS A 348 22.48 -24.56 -6.24
C LYS A 348 22.80 -24.41 -7.72
N GLN A 349 22.48 -25.46 -8.48
CA GLN A 349 22.77 -25.55 -9.92
C GLN A 349 21.52 -25.43 -10.80
N SER A 350 20.34 -25.24 -10.21
CA SER A 350 19.09 -25.04 -10.93
C SER A 350 18.16 -24.13 -10.12
N VAL A 351 17.25 -23.45 -10.83
CA VAL A 351 16.18 -22.68 -10.19
C VAL A 351 15.06 -23.66 -9.83
N PRO A 352 14.69 -23.80 -8.56
CA PRO A 352 13.55 -24.62 -8.16
C PRO A 352 12.25 -23.95 -8.61
N ASP A 353 11.23 -24.75 -8.93
CA ASP A 353 9.92 -24.26 -9.41
C ASP A 353 9.32 -23.20 -8.47
N ASP A 354 9.51 -23.39 -7.16
CA ASP A 354 9.07 -22.49 -6.10
C ASP A 354 9.63 -21.07 -6.19
N LEU A 355 10.75 -20.88 -6.88
CA LEU A 355 11.45 -19.60 -7.10
C LEU A 355 11.64 -19.29 -8.59
N ALA A 356 10.90 -19.96 -9.47
CA ALA A 356 10.93 -19.74 -10.91
C ALA A 356 10.21 -18.44 -11.32
N PHE A 357 10.65 -17.31 -10.77
CA PHE A 357 10.10 -15.99 -11.08
C PHE A 357 10.25 -15.67 -12.56
N CYS A 358 9.15 -15.29 -13.21
CA CYS A 358 9.20 -14.85 -14.60
C CYS A 358 9.43 -13.35 -14.69
N TRP A 359 10.26 -12.92 -15.64
CA TRP A 359 10.63 -11.52 -15.88
C TRP A 359 10.10 -11.03 -17.23
N GLY A 360 10.03 -9.71 -17.42
CA GLY A 360 9.51 -9.12 -18.67
C GLY A 360 10.56 -8.28 -19.37
N GLY A 361 10.76 -8.53 -20.68
CA GLY A 361 11.68 -7.78 -21.51
C GLY A 361 11.43 -6.27 -21.48
N LYS A 362 12.50 -5.49 -21.63
CA LYS A 362 12.38 -4.06 -21.91
C LYS A 362 12.10 -3.91 -23.40
N ARG A 363 11.21 -2.97 -23.75
CA ARG A 363 10.91 -2.68 -25.16
C ARG A 363 12.19 -2.20 -25.85
N ASP A 364 12.46 -2.74 -27.03
CA ASP A 364 13.62 -2.37 -27.86
C ASP A 364 14.98 -2.57 -27.16
N ASP A 365 15.05 -3.55 -26.27
CA ASP A 365 16.28 -3.93 -25.55
C ASP A 365 16.76 -5.31 -25.99
N PRO A 366 17.57 -5.40 -27.06
CA PRO A 366 18.07 -6.68 -27.56
C PRO A 366 19.04 -7.37 -26.58
N ALA A 367 19.60 -6.61 -25.64
CA ALA A 367 20.48 -7.14 -24.60
C ALA A 367 19.71 -7.80 -23.45
N ASP A 368 18.36 -7.65 -23.42
CA ASP A 368 17.50 -8.24 -22.40
C ASP A 368 18.03 -7.94 -20.99
N THR A 369 18.29 -6.65 -20.71
CA THR A 369 18.95 -6.21 -19.46
C THR A 369 18.18 -6.57 -18.18
N ARG A 370 16.95 -7.08 -18.32
CA ARG A 370 16.10 -7.59 -17.24
C ARG A 370 16.17 -9.10 -17.04
N ASN A 371 16.96 -9.82 -17.85
CA ASN A 371 17.12 -11.26 -17.72
C ASN A 371 17.96 -11.60 -16.49
N PRO A 372 17.40 -12.20 -15.44
CA PRO A 372 18.17 -12.54 -14.26
C PRO A 372 18.95 -13.85 -14.43
N SER A 373 18.85 -14.55 -15.56
CA SER A 373 19.54 -15.82 -15.79
C SER A 373 21.06 -15.68 -15.80
N LEU A 374 21.77 -16.67 -15.26
CA LEU A 374 23.24 -16.80 -15.31
C LEU A 374 23.65 -18.27 -15.19
N GLY A 375 24.63 -18.74 -15.97
CA GLY A 375 25.16 -20.09 -15.81
C GLY A 375 24.12 -21.19 -16.05
N SER A 376 23.82 -22.03 -15.06
CA SER A 376 22.75 -23.04 -15.10
C SER A 376 21.41 -22.54 -14.51
N LEU A 377 21.41 -21.41 -13.82
CA LEU A 377 20.21 -20.78 -13.26
C LEU A 377 19.49 -20.01 -14.37
N ARG A 378 18.32 -20.51 -14.77
CA ARG A 378 17.51 -19.99 -15.89
C ARG A 378 16.12 -19.57 -15.41
N PHE A 379 15.70 -18.37 -15.83
CA PHE A 379 14.39 -17.80 -15.52
C PHE A 379 13.64 -17.49 -16.81
N SER A 380 12.37 -17.86 -16.84
CA SER A 380 11.50 -17.71 -18.01
C SER A 380 11.02 -16.27 -18.20
N LYS A 381 10.75 -15.90 -19.45
CA LYS A 381 10.04 -14.66 -19.76
C LYS A 381 8.56 -14.81 -19.45
N LEU A 382 7.92 -13.72 -19.01
CA LEU A 382 6.47 -13.59 -18.97
C LEU A 382 5.91 -13.76 -20.37
N GLY A 383 4.80 -14.49 -20.46
CA GLY A 383 4.11 -14.76 -21.72
C GLY A 383 2.60 -14.65 -21.55
N TYR A 384 1.88 -14.96 -22.62
CA TYR A 384 0.44 -14.69 -22.77
C TYR A 384 -0.35 -15.91 -23.26
N THR A 385 0.22 -17.12 -23.20
CA THR A 385 -0.61 -18.33 -23.37
C THR A 385 -1.47 -18.55 -22.12
N PRO A 386 -2.62 -19.26 -22.20
CA PRO A 386 -3.48 -19.47 -21.04
C PRO A 386 -2.75 -20.05 -19.82
N LYS A 387 -1.84 -21.01 -20.05
CA LYS A 387 -0.98 -21.55 -18.97
C LYS A 387 -0.08 -20.46 -18.37
N GLN A 388 0.53 -19.62 -19.19
CA GLN A 388 1.44 -18.56 -18.73
C GLN A 388 0.71 -17.46 -17.97
N VAL A 389 -0.53 -17.15 -18.34
CA VAL A 389 -1.42 -16.21 -17.63
C VAL A 389 -1.73 -16.76 -16.23
N LEU A 390 -2.10 -18.03 -16.13
CA LEU A 390 -2.30 -18.71 -14.85
C LEU A 390 -1.02 -18.74 -14.00
N ASP A 391 0.13 -19.06 -14.61
CA ASP A 391 1.44 -19.02 -13.95
C ASP A 391 1.73 -17.58 -13.45
N TRP A 392 1.36 -16.54 -14.19
CA TRP A 392 1.52 -15.15 -13.78
C TRP A 392 0.66 -14.79 -12.57
N ALA A 393 -0.61 -15.24 -12.53
CA ALA A 393 -1.47 -15.04 -11.36
C ALA A 393 -0.88 -15.75 -10.13
N ASN A 394 -0.31 -16.93 -10.33
CA ASN A 394 0.41 -17.65 -9.28
C ASN A 394 1.64 -16.85 -8.81
N LEU A 395 2.46 -16.33 -9.72
CA LEU A 395 3.61 -15.49 -9.38
C LEU A 395 3.23 -14.24 -8.57
N VAL A 396 2.13 -13.57 -8.92
CA VAL A 396 1.61 -12.44 -8.13
C VAL A 396 1.29 -12.89 -6.70
N ARG A 397 0.51 -13.98 -6.55
CA ARG A 397 0.09 -14.48 -5.24
C ARG A 397 1.28 -14.96 -4.39
N ILE A 398 2.21 -15.73 -4.95
CA ILE A 398 3.42 -16.17 -4.22
C ILE A 398 4.26 -14.96 -3.82
N SER A 399 4.44 -13.97 -4.71
CA SER A 399 5.21 -12.77 -4.38
C SER A 399 4.55 -11.95 -3.27
N ASN A 400 3.21 -11.82 -3.28
CA ASN A 400 2.45 -11.20 -2.19
C ASN A 400 2.71 -11.92 -0.85
N ARG A 401 2.73 -13.27 -0.84
CA ARG A 401 3.04 -14.06 0.36
C ARG A 401 4.47 -13.83 0.84
N ILE A 402 5.45 -13.94 -0.05
CA ILE A 402 6.87 -13.76 0.29
C ILE A 402 7.11 -12.36 0.86
N LEU A 403 6.61 -11.31 0.22
CA LEU A 403 6.84 -9.94 0.67
C LEU A 403 6.06 -9.60 1.95
N ARG A 404 4.88 -10.18 2.14
CA ARG A 404 4.16 -10.08 3.43
C ARG A 404 4.94 -10.77 4.55
N GLN A 405 5.54 -11.92 4.28
CA GLN A 405 6.40 -12.61 5.23
C GLN A 405 7.64 -11.77 5.56
N VAL A 406 8.31 -11.18 4.56
CA VAL A 406 9.42 -10.24 4.77
C VAL A 406 9.01 -9.09 5.69
N ALA A 407 7.90 -8.40 5.38
CA ALA A 407 7.41 -7.30 6.21
C ALA A 407 7.04 -7.74 7.64
N SER A 408 6.52 -8.96 7.81
CA SER A 408 6.22 -9.55 9.12
C SER A 408 7.49 -9.81 9.93
N THR A 409 8.49 -10.45 9.32
CA THR A 409 9.80 -10.71 9.95
C THR A 409 10.47 -9.41 10.38
N LEU A 410 10.50 -8.40 9.50
CA LEU A 410 11.08 -7.09 9.80
C LEU A 410 10.32 -6.36 10.92
N ARG A 411 8.98 -6.45 10.95
CA ARG A 411 8.17 -5.89 12.04
C ARG A 411 8.47 -6.56 13.38
N ALA A 412 8.64 -7.88 13.41
CA ALA A 412 9.03 -8.60 14.60
C ALA A 412 10.43 -8.17 15.11
N GLN A 413 11.29 -7.69 14.22
CA GLN A 413 12.59 -7.10 14.53
C GLN A 413 12.52 -5.59 14.88
N GLY A 414 11.32 -5.02 15.02
CA GLY A 414 11.11 -3.61 15.36
C GLY A 414 11.24 -2.63 14.18
N GLN A 415 11.34 -3.12 12.93
CA GLN A 415 11.40 -2.28 11.74
C GLN A 415 10.01 -2.11 11.12
N SER A 416 9.63 -0.86 10.82
CA SER A 416 8.40 -0.57 10.08
C SER A 416 8.68 -0.50 8.59
N VAL A 417 8.16 -1.47 7.84
CA VAL A 417 8.33 -1.56 6.38
C VAL A 417 6.97 -1.78 5.74
N ARG A 418 6.67 -0.99 4.69
CA ARG A 418 5.43 -1.14 3.92
C ARG A 418 5.70 -1.97 2.68
N LEU A 419 4.67 -2.65 2.19
CA LEU A 419 4.73 -3.38 0.91
C LEU A 419 5.17 -2.46 -0.25
N LEU A 420 4.73 -1.20 -0.25
CA LEU A 420 5.15 -0.18 -1.21
C LEU A 420 6.67 0.06 -1.21
N ASP A 421 7.33 0.00 -0.05
CA ASP A 421 8.77 0.23 0.04
C ASP A 421 9.54 -0.94 -0.60
N LEU A 422 9.09 -2.18 -0.35
CA LEU A 422 9.60 -3.38 -1.01
C LEU A 422 9.38 -3.33 -2.52
N GLU A 423 8.17 -2.98 -2.97
CA GLU A 423 7.85 -2.87 -4.40
C GLU A 423 8.72 -1.82 -5.10
N ARG A 424 8.92 -0.65 -4.47
CA ARG A 424 9.80 0.40 -5.02
C ARG A 424 11.24 -0.06 -5.15
N ALA A 425 11.77 -0.78 -4.15
CA ALA A 425 13.10 -1.38 -4.24
C ALA A 425 13.19 -2.36 -5.42
N LEU A 426 12.28 -3.34 -5.49
CA LEU A 426 12.24 -4.35 -6.56
C LEU A 426 12.11 -3.70 -7.94
N PHE A 427 11.27 -2.70 -8.08
CA PHE A 427 11.05 -1.99 -9.33
C PHE A 427 12.31 -1.29 -9.84
N MET A 428 13.11 -0.70 -8.95
CA MET A 428 14.37 -0.06 -9.33
C MET A 428 15.49 -1.08 -9.57
N VAL A 429 15.62 -2.09 -8.71
CA VAL A 429 16.60 -3.18 -8.88
C VAL A 429 16.38 -3.90 -10.21
N GLY A 430 15.13 -4.20 -10.52
CA GLY A 430 14.72 -4.93 -11.72
C GLY A 430 14.72 -4.10 -13.00
N TYR A 431 15.08 -2.81 -12.95
CA TYR A 431 15.21 -2.02 -14.16
C TYR A 431 16.28 -2.58 -15.10
N ASN A 432 17.40 -3.01 -14.52
CA ASN A 432 18.52 -3.69 -15.16
C ASN A 432 19.19 -4.61 -14.13
N VAL A 433 19.32 -5.90 -14.43
CA VAL A 433 19.88 -6.95 -13.56
C VAL A 433 21.14 -7.60 -14.12
N VAL A 434 21.59 -7.19 -15.32
CA VAL A 434 22.77 -7.73 -15.99
C VAL A 434 24.05 -6.96 -15.58
N GLY A 435 23.92 -5.71 -15.12
CA GLY A 435 25.05 -4.86 -14.69
C GLY A 435 25.54 -5.06 -13.25
N GLY A 436 24.94 -5.98 -12.48
CA GLY A 436 25.17 -6.13 -11.05
C GLY A 436 26.31 -7.07 -10.64
N ASP A 437 27.05 -7.65 -11.58
CA ASP A 437 28.05 -8.69 -11.33
C ASP A 437 29.50 -8.14 -11.25
N THR A 438 29.67 -6.82 -11.12
CA THR A 438 30.99 -6.21 -10.82
C THR A 438 31.09 -5.84 -9.35
N LEU A 439 31.40 -6.85 -8.53
CA LEU A 439 32.46 -6.84 -7.51
C LEU A 439 32.68 -8.27 -7.00
#